data_AF-A0A412X4I5-F1
#
_entry.id   AF-A0A412X4I5-F1
#
_cell.length_a   1.000
_cell.length_b   1.000
_cell.length_c   1.000
_cell.angle_alpha   90.00
_cell.angle_beta   90.00
_cell.angle_gamma   90.00
#
_symmetry.space_group_name_H-M   'P 1'
#
loop_
_entity.id
_entity.type
_entity.pdbx_description
1 polymer ?
#
loop_
_entity_poly.entity_id
_entity_poly.type
_entity_poly.pdbx_seq_one_letter_code
_entity_poly.pdbx_strand_id
1 'polypeptide(L)'
;MLLNLRIYRLLGVYCVHLMVIGSTLSLLACTDSRRLDYALEFAGNNRGELEKVLDYYKNDSQKLAAARFLIENMPQCYFRYFRVYKKVVPVEEGLLYNY
;
A
#
# COMPACT_ATOMS: atom_id res chain seq x y z
N MET A 1 -19.03 10.74 44.83
CA MET A 1 -19.89 9.99 43.88
C MET A 1 -20.00 10.68 42.51
N LEU A 2 -20.39 11.97 42.44
CA LEU A 2 -20.56 12.70 41.18
C LEU A 2 -19.26 12.92 40.36
N LEU A 3 -18.11 13.05 41.04
CA LEU A 3 -16.79 13.19 40.37
C LEU A 3 -16.41 11.91 39.60
N ASN A 4 -16.61 10.74 40.20
CA ASN A 4 -16.39 9.45 39.53
C ASN A 4 -17.29 9.30 38.30
N LEU A 5 -18.57 9.68 38.41
CA LEU A 5 -19.51 9.64 37.29
C LEU A 5 -19.10 10.59 36.14
N ARG A 6 -18.59 11.79 36.46
CA ARG A 6 -18.03 12.73 35.47
C ARG A 6 -16.77 12.17 34.80
N ILE A 7 -15.89 11.51 35.55
CA ILE A 7 -14.68 10.87 35.03
C ILE A 7 -15.04 9.73 34.07
N TYR A 8 -15.96 8.83 34.44
CA TYR A 8 -16.40 7.75 33.54
C TYR A 8 -17.06 8.27 32.27
N ARG A 9 -17.80 9.38 32.35
CA ARG A 9 -18.41 10.02 31.17
C ARG A 9 -17.35 10.63 30.24
N LEU A 10 -16.32 11.27 30.79
CA LEU A 10 -15.18 11.81 30.02
C LEU A 10 -14.34 10.69 29.41
N LEU A 11 -14.05 9.63 30.17
CA LEU A 11 -13.30 8.47 29.70
C LEU A 11 -14.05 7.76 28.55
N GLY A 12 -15.37 7.58 28.68
CA GLY A 12 -16.20 7.00 27.62
C GLY A 12 -16.18 7.83 26.33
N VAL A 13 -16.30 9.16 26.43
CA VAL A 13 -16.20 10.06 25.27
C VAL A 13 -14.82 9.96 24.62
N TYR A 14 -13.75 9.93 25.43
CA TYR A 14 -12.38 9.77 24.92
C TYR A 14 -12.17 8.43 24.21
N CYS A 15 -12.68 7.32 24.77
CA CYS A 15 -12.63 6.01 24.13
C CYS A 15 -13.36 5.99 22.79
N VAL A 16 -14.53 6.61 22.69
CA VAL A 16 -15.28 6.71 21.42
C VAL A 16 -14.48 7.52 20.39
N HIS A 17 -13.89 8.65 20.79
CA HIS A 17 -13.04 9.43 19.89
C HIS A 17 -11.80 8.65 19.42
N LEU A 18 -11.14 7.90 20.32
CA LEU A 18 -10.00 7.05 19.95
C LEU A 18 -10.40 5.95 18.96
N MET A 19 -11.55 5.31 19.16
CA MET A 19 -12.07 4.30 18.23
C MET A 19 -12.40 4.90 16.85
N VAL A 20 -13.01 6.09 16.82
CA VAL A 20 -13.32 6.80 15.57
C VAL A 20 -12.03 7.20 14.85
N ILE A 21 -11.05 7.79 15.54
CA ILE A 21 -9.76 8.20 14.95
C ILE A 21 -8.98 6.97 14.43
N GLY A 22 -8.94 5.87 15.17
CA GLY A 22 -8.30 4.63 14.72
C GLY A 22 -8.94 4.05 13.45
N SER A 23 -10.27 4.11 13.36
CA SER A 23 -11.00 3.66 12.17
C SER A 23 -10.76 4.53 10.94
N THR A 24 -10.67 5.86 11.09
CA THR A 24 -10.42 6.78 9.97
C THR A 24 -8.99 6.70 9.45
N LEU A 25 -8.01 6.47 10.33
CA LEU A 25 -6.60 6.25 9.95
C LEU A 25 -6.43 4.99 9.08
N SER A 26 -7.23 3.96 9.32
CA SER A 26 -7.19 2.70 8.55
C SER A 26 -7.73 2.86 7.12
N LEU A 27 -8.63 3.82 6.89
CA LEU A 27 -9.17 4.11 5.55
C LEU A 27 -8.18 4.91 4.68
N LEU A 28 -7.31 5.74 5.29
CA LEU A 28 -6.27 6.48 4.59
C LEU A 28 -5.08 5.61 4.14
N ALA A 29 -4.93 4.43 4.74
CA ALA A 29 -3.90 3.45 4.36
C ALA A 29 -4.29 2.63 3.13
N CYS A 30 -5.36 3.01 2.40
CA CYS A 30 -5.77 2.36 1.15
C CYS A 30 -4.57 2.27 0.20
N THR A 31 -4.08 1.03 0.04
CA THR A 31 -2.85 0.71 -0.69
C THR A 31 -2.98 1.12 -2.15
N ASP A 32 -2.04 1.90 -2.66
CA ASP A 32 -1.98 2.30 -4.06
C ASP A 32 -1.76 1.07 -4.97
N SER A 33 -2.87 0.54 -5.49
CA SER A 33 -2.89 -0.63 -6.40
C SER A 33 -2.00 -0.47 -7.64
N ARG A 34 -1.64 0.76 -8.02
CA ARG A 34 -0.76 1.04 -9.16
C ARG A 34 0.59 0.35 -9.04
N ARG A 35 1.12 0.21 -7.82
CA ARG A 35 2.41 -0.47 -7.58
C ARG A 35 2.35 -1.96 -7.94
N LEU A 36 1.24 -2.61 -7.60
CA LEU A 36 1.03 -4.02 -7.90
C LEU A 36 0.88 -4.24 -9.40
N ASP A 37 0.10 -3.38 -10.07
CA ASP A 37 -0.10 -3.44 -11.51
C ASP A 37 1.22 -3.31 -12.28
N TYR A 38 2.05 -2.34 -11.88
CA TYR A 38 3.39 -2.19 -12.44
C TYR A 38 4.27 -3.40 -12.18
N ALA A 39 4.27 -3.94 -10.96
CA ALA A 39 5.05 -5.13 -10.65
C ALA A 39 4.64 -6.34 -11.51
N LEU A 40 3.34 -6.53 -11.73
CA LEU A 40 2.80 -7.57 -12.59
C LEU A 40 3.12 -7.34 -14.08
N GLU A 41 3.11 -6.10 -14.55
CA GLU A 41 3.52 -5.76 -15.91
C GLU A 41 5.00 -6.06 -16.14
N PHE A 42 5.88 -5.69 -15.19
CA PHE A 42 7.31 -5.99 -15.30
C PHE A 42 7.66 -7.46 -15.14
N ALA A 43 6.83 -8.24 -14.45
CA ALA A 43 7.02 -9.68 -14.34
C ALA A 43 6.97 -10.37 -15.71
N GLY A 44 6.39 -9.74 -16.73
CA GLY A 44 6.36 -10.25 -18.10
C GLY A 44 5.79 -11.67 -18.15
N ASN A 45 6.58 -12.63 -18.62
CA ASN A 45 6.17 -14.05 -18.68
C ASN A 45 5.83 -14.65 -17.30
N ASN A 46 6.38 -14.11 -16.21
CA ASN A 46 6.11 -14.57 -14.84
C ASN A 46 4.81 -14.00 -14.25
N ARG A 47 4.14 -13.07 -14.95
CA ARG A 47 2.90 -12.43 -14.48
C ARG A 47 1.85 -13.45 -14.05
N GLY A 48 1.61 -14.47 -14.87
CA GLY A 48 0.57 -15.48 -14.61
C GLY A 48 0.82 -16.28 -13.33
N GLU A 49 2.07 -16.53 -12.96
CA GLU A 49 2.40 -17.21 -11.69
C GLU A 49 2.16 -16.32 -10.48
N LEU A 50 2.46 -15.02 -10.58
CA LEU A 50 2.17 -14.06 -9.52
C LEU A 50 0.66 -13.86 -9.33
N GLU A 51 -0.11 -13.82 -10.42
CA GLU A 51 -1.57 -13.77 -10.35
C GLU A 51 -2.16 -15.02 -9.69
N LYS A 52 -1.61 -16.22 -9.97
CA LYS A 52 -1.99 -17.45 -9.26
C LYS A 52 -1.69 -17.37 -7.76
N VAL A 53 -0.56 -16.78 -7.35
CA VAL A 53 -0.23 -16.57 -5.93
C VAL A 53 -1.28 -15.67 -5.25
N LEU A 54 -1.70 -14.59 -5.93
CA LEU A 54 -2.75 -13.70 -5.43
C LEU A 54 -4.10 -14.42 -5.33
N ASP A 55 -4.47 -15.20 -6.34
CA ASP A 55 -5.73 -15.97 -6.33
C ASP A 55 -5.74 -17.05 -5.25
N TYR A 56 -4.61 -17.73 -5.03
CA TYR A 56 -4.47 -18.76 -4.00
C TYR A 56 -4.72 -18.21 -2.59
N TYR A 57 -4.26 -16.98 -2.30
CA TYR A 57 -4.42 -16.35 -1.00
C TYR A 57 -5.68 -15.48 -0.85
N LYS A 58 -6.56 -15.41 -1.86
CA LYS A 58 -7.73 -14.50 -1.84
C LYS A 58 -8.65 -14.62 -0.62
N ASN A 59 -8.70 -15.81 -0.01
CA ASN A 59 -9.54 -16.10 1.16
C ASN A 59 -8.81 -15.92 2.51
N ASP A 60 -7.52 -15.62 2.50
CA ASP A 60 -6.70 -15.35 3.69
C ASP A 60 -6.13 -13.94 3.58
N SER A 61 -6.84 -12.97 4.20
CA SER A 61 -6.54 -11.54 4.06
C SER A 61 -5.11 -11.18 4.50
N GLN A 62 -4.57 -11.86 5.52
CA GLN A 62 -3.21 -11.62 6.00
C GLN A 62 -2.18 -12.12 5.00
N LYS A 63 -2.36 -13.33 4.45
CA LYS A 63 -1.44 -13.87 3.45
C LYS A 63 -1.53 -13.13 2.12
N LEU A 64 -2.74 -12.71 1.73
CA LEU A 64 -2.93 -11.89 0.53
C LEU A 64 -2.20 -10.55 0.67
N ALA A 65 -2.32 -9.88 1.82
CA ALA A 65 -1.62 -8.63 2.08
C ALA A 65 -0.09 -8.81 2.03
N ALA A 66 0.43 -9.89 2.63
CA ALA A 66 1.85 -10.22 2.58
C ALA A 66 2.33 -10.50 1.14
N ALA A 67 1.56 -11.28 0.37
CA ALA A 67 1.88 -11.59 -1.03
C ALA A 67 1.89 -10.32 -1.89
N ARG A 68 0.88 -9.45 -1.75
CA ARG A 68 0.83 -8.15 -2.45
C ARG A 68 2.05 -7.29 -2.10
N PHE A 69 2.37 -7.17 -0.81
CA PHE A 69 3.54 -6.41 -0.36
C PHE A 69 4.85 -6.90 -0.97
N LEU A 70 5.07 -8.23 -1.01
CA LEU A 70 6.27 -8.81 -1.61
C LEU A 70 6.36 -8.54 -3.12
N ILE A 71 5.25 -8.66 -3.83
CA ILE A 71 5.20 -8.41 -5.28
C ILE A 71 5.44 -6.92 -5.59
N GLU A 72 4.78 -6.02 -4.86
CA GLU A 72 4.92 -4.56 -5.02
C GLU A 72 6.34 -4.04 -4.78
N ASN A 73 7.13 -4.73 -3.95
CA ASN A 73 8.49 -4.35 -3.57
C ASN A 73 9.58 -5.14 -4.31
N MET A 74 9.25 -5.84 -5.40
CA MET A 74 10.26 -6.52 -6.20
C MET A 74 11.25 -5.51 -6.84
N PRO A 75 12.58 -5.69 -6.69
CA PRO A 75 13.58 -4.67 -7.01
C PRO A 75 13.68 -4.34 -8.51
N GLN A 76 13.27 -5.27 -9.38
CA GLN A 76 13.37 -5.13 -10.84
C GLN A 76 12.30 -4.19 -11.42
N CYS A 77 11.22 -3.92 -10.68
CA CYS A 77 10.07 -3.15 -11.16
C CYS A 77 10.41 -1.66 -11.33
N TYR A 78 11.20 -1.08 -10.41
CA TYR A 78 11.59 0.34 -10.50
C TYR A 78 12.76 0.57 -11.46
N PHE A 79 13.71 -0.36 -11.53
CA PHE A 79 14.90 -0.21 -12.39
C PHE A 79 14.54 -0.19 -13.88
N ARG A 80 13.54 -0.98 -14.30
CA ARG A 80 13.10 -0.98 -15.70
C ARG A 80 12.29 0.26 -16.06
N TYR A 81 11.47 0.80 -15.14
CA TYR A 81 10.84 2.12 -15.32
C TYR A 81 11.89 3.19 -15.61
N PHE A 82 12.92 3.28 -14.76
CA PHE A 82 14.00 4.24 -14.93
C PHE A 82 14.73 4.07 -16.27
N ARG A 83 14.97 2.82 -16.68
CA ARG A 83 15.70 2.52 -17.94
C ARG A 83 14.86 2.81 -19.19
N VAL A 84 13.54 2.63 -19.15
CA VAL A 84 12.63 3.00 -20.25
C VAL A 84 12.44 4.51 -20.31
N TYR A 85 12.23 5.18 -19.17
CA TYR A 85 12.18 6.64 -19.10
C TYR A 85 13.44 7.29 -19.67
N LYS A 86 14.62 6.81 -19.28
CA LYS A 86 15.91 7.32 -19.79
C LYS A 86 16.12 7.07 -21.29
N LYS A 87 15.37 6.14 -21.89
CA LYS A 87 15.45 5.84 -23.33
C LYS A 87 14.46 6.66 -24.16
N VAL A 88 13.36 7.12 -23.56
CA VAL A 88 12.27 7.83 -24.23
C VAL A 88 12.39 9.35 -24.05
N VAL A 89 12.91 9.83 -22.92
CA VAL A 89 13.06 11.26 -22.62
C VAL A 89 14.46 11.75 -23.05
N PRO A 90 14.57 12.81 -23.87
CA PRO A 90 15.86 13.41 -24.21
C PRO A 90 16.60 13.90 -22.96
N VAL A 91 17.93 13.77 -22.97
CA VAL A 91 18.83 14.00 -21.81
C VAL A 91 18.65 15.39 -21.16
N GLU A 92 18.14 16.38 -21.89
CA GLU A 92 17.97 17.76 -21.40
C GLU A 92 16.78 17.95 -20.42
N GLU A 93 15.75 17.11 -20.49
CA GLU A 93 14.54 17.24 -19.63
C GLU A 93 14.60 16.40 -18.34
N GLY A 94 15.50 15.41 -18.29
CA GLY A 94 15.61 14.44 -17.20
C GLY A 94 16.25 14.95 -15.91
N LEU A 95 16.77 16.19 -15.89
CA LEU A 95 17.41 16.79 -14.71
C LEU A 95 16.40 17.40 -13.71
N LEU A 96 15.14 17.57 -14.09
CA LEU A 96 14.15 18.28 -13.26
C LEU A 96 13.49 17.41 -12.17
N TYR A 97 13.63 16.08 -12.23
CA TYR A 97 12.89 15.14 -11.37
C TYR A 97 13.77 14.17 -10.58
N ASN A 98 14.96 14.61 -10.16
CA ASN A 98 15.72 13.89 -9.13
C ASN A 98 15.30 14.37 -7.73
N TYR A 99 14.26 13.73 -7.18
CA TYR A 99 14.00 13.66 -5.74
C TYR A 99 13.95 12.20 -5.32
#